data_AF-A0A962HQ87-F1
#
_entry.id   AF-A0A962HQ87-F1
#
_cell.length_a   1.000
_cell.length_b   1.000
_cell.length_c   1.000
_cell.angle_alpha   90.00
_cell.angle_beta   90.00
_cell.angle_gamma   90.00
#
_symmetry.space_group_name_H-M   'P 1'
#
loop_
_entity.id
_entity.type
_entity.pdbx_description
1 polymer ?
#
loop_
_entity_poly.entity_id
_entity_poly.type
_entity_poly.pdbx_seq_one_letter_code
_entity_poly.pdbx_strand_id
1 'polypeptide(L)'
;MLQADSPAVLRHIDLYQDLIRRMASNSAECKKWATGMVTAILILVAEKGIGQAAALVAVPVILFCFLDAYYLALEKQFIAASNCFLDQLHNGELTPGELFRVRVTGSLPRSFLDALLSWSVWPFYLGMLALVVFARSWIPG
;
A
#
# COMPACT_ATOMS: atom_id res chain seq x y z
N MET A 1 11.82 35.12 -7.08
CA MET A 1 11.08 33.91 -7.48
C MET A 1 12.08 32.77 -7.58
N LEU A 2 11.89 31.68 -6.83
CA LEU A 2 12.70 30.47 -7.00
C LEU A 2 12.35 29.87 -8.36
N GLN A 3 13.32 29.79 -9.27
CA GLN A 3 13.12 29.11 -10.56
C GLN A 3 12.99 27.60 -10.32
N ALA A 4 12.08 26.94 -11.05
CA ALA A 4 11.83 25.51 -10.95
C ALA A 4 13.08 24.64 -11.20
N ASP A 5 14.05 25.17 -11.95
CA ASP A 5 15.33 24.52 -12.23
C ASP A 5 16.38 24.68 -11.12
N SER A 6 16.01 25.28 -9.98
CA SER A 6 16.92 25.37 -8.85
C SER A 6 17.31 23.97 -8.36
N PRO A 7 18.60 23.68 -8.16
CA PRO A 7 19.05 22.36 -7.72
C PRO A 7 18.44 21.94 -6.36
N ALA A 8 18.03 22.89 -5.53
CA ALA A 8 17.33 22.63 -4.27
C ALA A 8 15.90 22.11 -4.49
N VAL A 9 15.18 22.65 -5.48
CA VAL A 9 13.80 22.25 -5.83
C VAL A 9 13.81 20.85 -6.46
N LEU A 10 14.71 20.62 -7.42
CA LEU A 10 14.88 19.31 -8.05
C LEU A 10 15.19 18.22 -7.02
N ARG A 11 16.13 18.49 -6.09
CA ARG A 11 16.46 17.55 -5.02
C ARG A 11 15.30 17.25 -4.08
N HIS A 12 14.40 18.22 -3.85
CA HIS A 12 13.21 18.02 -3.03
C HIS A 12 12.17 17.14 -3.73
N ILE A 13 11.97 17.34 -5.04
CA ILE A 13 11.10 16.50 -5.88
C ILE A 13 11.64 15.07 -5.93
N ASP A 14 12.96 14.89 -6.13
CA ASP A 14 13.60 13.58 -6.14
C ASP A 14 13.38 12.83 -4.82
N LEU A 15 13.47 13.53 -3.68
CA LEU A 15 13.20 12.95 -2.37
C LEU A 15 11.76 12.45 -2.24
N TYR A 16 10.76 13.20 -2.72
CA TYR A 16 9.39 12.72 -2.76
C TYR A 16 9.23 11.48 -3.67
N GLN A 17 9.83 11.50 -4.85
CA GLN A 17 9.76 10.38 -5.79
C GLN A 17 10.38 9.10 -5.22
N ASP A 18 11.51 9.22 -4.50
CA ASP A 18 12.15 8.11 -3.81
C ASP A 18 11.26 7.53 -2.70
N LEU A 19 10.60 8.40 -1.91
CA LEU A 19 9.67 7.95 -0.88
C LEU A 19 8.43 7.27 -1.48
N ILE A 20 7.84 7.83 -2.54
CA ILE A 20 6.70 7.24 -3.27
C ILE A 20 7.09 5.85 -3.80
N ARG A 21 8.25 5.72 -4.45
CA ARG A 21 8.75 4.44 -4.97
C ARG A 21 8.94 3.40 -3.87
N ARG A 22 9.48 3.80 -2.71
CA ARG A 22 9.61 2.91 -1.55
C ARG A 22 8.26 2.43 -1.04
N MET A 23 7.26 3.32 -0.96
CA MET A 23 5.92 2.93 -0.49
C MET A 23 5.23 1.98 -1.47
N ALA A 24 5.30 2.27 -2.77
CA ALA A 24 4.78 1.40 -3.82
C ALA A 24 5.47 0.02 -3.81
N SER A 25 6.79 -0.02 -3.60
CA SER A 25 7.54 -1.28 -3.46
C SER A 25 7.12 -2.08 -2.23
N ASN A 26 6.98 -1.44 -1.07
CA ASN A 26 6.54 -2.10 0.15
C ASN A 26 5.12 -2.68 0.02
N SER A 27 4.21 -1.95 -0.63
CA SER A 27 2.86 -2.45 -0.99
C SER A 27 2.96 -3.70 -1.87
N ALA A 28 3.77 -3.67 -2.93
CA ALA A 28 3.98 -4.82 -3.81
C ALA A 28 4.61 -6.03 -3.08
N GLU A 29 5.53 -5.80 -2.15
CA GLU A 29 6.13 -6.85 -1.33
C GLU A 29 5.11 -7.50 -0.39
N CYS A 30 4.18 -6.74 0.19
CA CYS A 30 3.09 -7.30 1.00
C CYS A 30 2.27 -8.31 0.20
N LYS A 31 1.94 -7.99 -1.06
CA LYS A 31 1.21 -8.91 -1.96
C LYS A 31 2.00 -10.17 -2.29
N LYS A 32 3.32 -10.05 -2.51
CA LYS A 32 4.20 -11.20 -2.77
C LYS A 32 4.25 -12.14 -1.56
N TRP A 33 4.47 -11.60 -0.36
CA TRP A 33 4.50 -12.39 0.87
C TRP A 33 3.15 -13.01 1.20
N ALA A 34 2.06 -12.28 0.99
CA ALA A 34 0.70 -12.81 1.14
C ALA A 34 0.47 -14.00 0.18
N THR A 35 0.84 -13.86 -1.09
CA THR A 35 0.72 -14.93 -2.09
C THR A 35 1.54 -16.16 -1.72
N GLY A 36 2.79 -15.96 -1.26
CA GLY A 36 3.66 -17.04 -0.82
C GLY A 36 3.08 -17.82 0.37
N MET A 37 2.60 -17.11 1.40
CA MET A 37 1.97 -17.75 2.56
C MET A 37 0.71 -18.52 2.19
N VAL A 38 -0.16 -17.95 1.35
CA VAL A 38 -1.38 -18.64 0.91
C VAL A 38 -1.05 -19.88 0.11
N THR A 39 -0.11 -19.79 -0.84
CA THR A 39 0.35 -20.94 -1.62
C THR A 39 0.87 -22.06 -0.73
N ALA A 40 1.73 -21.73 0.23
CA ALA A 40 2.31 -22.71 1.15
C ALA A 40 1.24 -23.42 2.00
N ILE A 41 0.25 -22.67 2.51
CA ILE A 41 -0.81 -23.26 3.32
C ILE A 41 -1.78 -24.07 2.46
N LEU A 42 -2.10 -23.63 1.24
CA LEU A 42 -2.93 -24.40 0.30
C LEU A 42 -2.30 -25.75 -0.03
N ILE A 43 -0.98 -25.79 -0.29
CA ILE A 43 -0.24 -27.03 -0.50
C ILE A 43 -0.36 -27.93 0.75
N LEU A 44 -0.15 -27.37 1.95
CA LEU A 44 -0.24 -28.13 3.20
C LEU A 44 -1.64 -28.70 3.43
N VAL A 45 -2.70 -27.94 3.13
CA VAL A 45 -4.09 -28.39 3.23
C VAL A 45 -4.38 -29.51 2.23
N ALA A 46 -3.89 -29.39 1.00
CA ALA A 46 -4.03 -30.42 -0.04
C ALA A 46 -3.29 -31.71 0.30
N GLU A 47 -2.08 -31.63 0.88
CA GLU A 47 -1.27 -32.81 1.23
C GLU A 47 -1.72 -33.49 2.51
N LYS A 48 -2.07 -32.71 3.54
CA LYS A 48 -2.35 -33.24 4.89
C LYS A 48 -3.84 -33.38 5.21
N GLY A 49 -4.74 -32.90 4.36
CA GLY A 49 -6.19 -32.98 4.57
C GLY A 49 -6.69 -32.18 5.78
N ILE A 50 -5.86 -31.30 6.34
CA ILE A 50 -6.20 -30.53 7.55
C ILE A 50 -7.05 -29.34 7.14
N GLY A 51 -8.34 -29.56 6.88
CA GLY A 51 -9.29 -28.50 6.51
C GLY A 51 -9.43 -27.38 7.56
N GLN A 52 -8.95 -27.60 8.79
CA GLN A 52 -8.85 -26.60 9.85
C GLN A 52 -7.69 -25.60 9.62
N ALA A 53 -6.63 -25.99 8.91
CA ALA A 53 -5.50 -25.12 8.61
C ALA A 53 -5.85 -24.02 7.58
N ALA A 54 -6.94 -24.20 6.82
CA ALA A 54 -7.46 -23.16 5.92
C ALA A 54 -7.89 -21.89 6.67
N ALA A 55 -8.40 -22.01 7.90
CA ALA A 55 -8.74 -20.85 8.73
C ALA A 55 -7.49 -20.08 9.19
N LEU A 56 -6.35 -20.77 9.33
CA LEU A 56 -5.07 -20.16 9.70
C LEU A 56 -4.55 -19.21 8.62
N VAL A 57 -4.95 -19.39 7.35
CA VAL A 57 -4.63 -18.50 6.23
C VAL A 57 -5.18 -17.10 6.41
N ALA A 58 -6.36 -16.97 7.06
CA ALA A 58 -7.03 -15.68 7.19
C ALA A 58 -6.17 -14.69 7.97
N VAL A 59 -5.42 -15.14 8.97
CA VAL A 59 -4.58 -14.28 9.82
C VAL A 59 -3.49 -13.53 9.03
N PRO A 60 -2.56 -14.20 8.31
CA PRO A 60 -1.56 -13.51 7.52
C PRO A 60 -2.17 -12.73 6.35
N VAL A 61 -3.24 -13.23 5.72
CA VAL A 61 -3.91 -12.53 4.61
C VAL A 61 -4.50 -11.20 5.07
N ILE A 62 -5.19 -11.18 6.22
CA ILE A 62 -5.72 -9.95 6.81
C ILE A 62 -4.56 -9.02 7.16
N LEU A 63 -3.53 -9.52 7.84
CA LEU A 63 -2.38 -8.70 8.24
C LEU A 63 -1.68 -8.04 7.03
N PHE A 64 -1.40 -8.79 5.97
CA PHE A 64 -0.80 -8.24 4.76
C PHE A 64 -1.75 -7.29 4.02
N CYS A 65 -3.06 -7.52 4.06
CA CYS A 65 -4.06 -6.59 3.53
C CYS A 65 -4.02 -5.24 4.27
N PHE A 66 -3.95 -5.27 5.60
CA PHE A 66 -3.78 -4.07 6.41
C PHE A 66 -2.46 -3.35 6.09
N LEU A 67 -1.34 -4.07 5.98
CA LEU A 67 -0.05 -3.46 5.63
C LEU A 67 -0.06 -2.86 4.22
N ASP A 68 -0.60 -3.59 3.24
CA ASP A 68 -0.69 -3.14 1.84
C ASP A 68 -1.52 -1.86 1.72
N ALA A 69 -2.69 -1.82 2.35
CA ALA A 69 -3.51 -0.61 2.40
C ALA A 69 -2.83 0.54 3.14
N TYR A 70 -2.02 0.25 4.16
CA TYR A 70 -1.26 1.27 4.88
C TYR A 70 -0.20 1.91 3.98
N TYR A 71 0.60 1.10 3.29
CA TYR A 71 1.60 1.61 2.37
C TYR A 71 0.99 2.36 1.19
N LEU A 72 -0.14 1.88 0.66
CA LEU A 72 -0.88 2.57 -0.40
C LEU A 72 -1.47 3.91 0.08
N ALA A 73 -1.99 3.97 1.30
CA ALA A 73 -2.46 5.23 1.88
C ALA A 73 -1.31 6.24 2.03
N LEU A 74 -0.13 5.76 2.42
CA LEU A 74 1.06 6.58 2.60
C LEU A 74 1.62 7.06 1.25
N GLU A 75 1.61 6.22 0.22
CA GLU A 75 1.91 6.60 -1.17
C GLU A 75 1.03 7.76 -1.64
N LYS A 76 -0.30 7.65 -1.48
CA LYS A 76 -1.26 8.71 -1.84
C LYS A 76 -0.98 10.02 -1.11
N GLN A 77 -0.59 9.95 0.17
CA GLN A 77 -0.23 11.14 0.96
C GLN A 77 1.05 11.81 0.44
N PHE A 78 2.06 11.03 0.07
CA PHE A 78 3.29 11.58 -0.53
C PHE A 78 3.03 12.20 -1.90
N ILE A 79 2.16 11.60 -2.72
CA ILE A 79 1.74 12.18 -4.01
C ILE A 79 1.03 13.52 -3.78
N ALA A 80 0.09 13.59 -2.83
CA ALA A 80 -0.63 14.82 -2.52
C ALA A 80 0.31 15.92 -2.00
N ALA A 81 1.28 15.57 -1.15
CA ALA A 81 2.29 16.50 -0.64
C ALA A 81 3.20 17.04 -1.77
N SER A 82 3.63 16.16 -2.69
CA SER A 82 4.42 16.55 -3.86
C SER A 82 3.65 17.51 -4.79
N ASN A 83 2.37 17.21 -5.07
CA ASN A 83 1.52 18.09 -5.89
C ASN A 83 1.31 19.46 -5.23
N CYS A 84 1.06 19.50 -3.92
CA CYS A 84 0.93 20.76 -3.19
C CYS A 84 2.21 21.59 -3.25
N PHE A 85 3.39 20.95 -3.13
CA PHE A 85 4.68 21.61 -3.29
C PHE A 85 4.86 22.19 -4.70
N LEU A 86 4.49 21.44 -5.74
CA LEU A 86 4.56 21.89 -7.14
C LEU A 86 3.60 23.07 -7.42
N ASP A 87 2.40 23.06 -6.82
CA ASP A 87 1.44 24.17 -6.94
C ASP A 87 1.98 25.45 -6.27
N GLN A 88 2.58 25.34 -5.07
CA GLN A 88 3.21 26.47 -4.38
C GLN A 88 4.41 27.03 -5.16
N LEU A 89 5.19 26.16 -5.80
CA LEU A 89 6.31 26.54 -6.68
C LEU A 89 5.81 27.33 -7.90
N HIS A 90 4.74 26.87 -8.57
CA HIS A 90 4.17 27.55 -9.73
C HIS A 90 3.53 28.90 -9.37
N ASN A 91 2.86 29.00 -8.21
CA ASN A 91 2.18 30.23 -7.79
C ASN A 91 3.13 31.30 -7.24
N GLY A 92 4.43 30.99 -7.06
CA GLY A 92 5.43 31.94 -6.58
C GLY A 92 5.30 32.30 -5.09
N GLU A 93 4.46 31.59 -4.34
CA GLU A 93 4.16 31.82 -2.92
C GLU A 93 5.06 31.00 -1.96
N LEU A 94 6.26 30.61 -2.41
CA LEU A 94 7.23 29.87 -1.60
C LEU A 94 7.72 30.73 -0.43
N THR A 95 6.99 30.62 0.68
CA THR A 95 7.33 31.26 1.94
C THR A 95 8.37 30.36 2.64
N PRO A 96 9.60 30.83 2.96
CA PRO A 96 10.69 30.00 3.47
C PRO A 96 10.41 29.26 4.79
N GLY A 97 9.33 29.62 5.50
CA GLY A 97 8.95 29.05 6.80
C GLY A 97 8.13 27.75 6.75
N GLU A 98 7.58 27.36 5.60
CA GLU A 98 6.75 26.14 5.48
C GLU A 98 7.51 24.92 4.95
N LEU A 99 8.76 25.11 4.49
CA LEU A 99 9.63 24.10 3.86
C LEU A 99 9.91 22.85 4.75
N PHE A 100 9.57 22.92 6.04
CA PHE A 100 9.82 21.88 7.04
C PHE A 100 8.57 21.25 7.66
N ARG A 101 7.36 21.68 7.29
CA ARG A 101 6.15 20.99 7.74
C ARG A 101 5.70 20.01 6.66
N VAL A 102 6.15 18.77 6.80
CA VAL A 102 5.44 17.61 6.24
C VAL A 102 4.11 17.50 6.98
N ARG A 103 3.17 18.40 6.69
CA ARG A 103 1.81 18.29 7.19
C ARG A 103 1.13 17.30 6.27
N VAL A 104 1.05 16.06 6.72
CA VAL A 104 0.17 15.07 6.15
C VAL A 104 -1.27 15.59 6.34
N THR A 105 -1.77 16.37 5.38
CA THR A 105 -3.16 16.80 5.33
C THR A 105 -4.00 15.61 4.88
N GLY A 106 -4.37 14.79 5.85
CA GLY A 106 -5.27 13.67 5.66
C GLY A 106 -5.41 12.93 6.99
N SER A 107 -6.65 12.72 7.44
CA SER A 107 -6.88 11.78 8.53
C SER A 107 -6.44 10.39 8.04
N LEU A 108 -5.28 9.91 8.53
CA LEU A 108 -4.76 8.55 8.31
C LEU A 108 -5.86 7.48 8.23
N PRO A 109 -6.87 7.44 9.13
CA PRO A 109 -7.92 6.42 9.05
C PRO A 109 -8.80 6.50 7.79
N ARG A 110 -9.10 7.69 7.24
CA ARG A 110 -9.90 7.80 6.00
C ARG A 110 -9.11 7.38 4.77
N SER A 111 -7.88 7.87 4.63
CA SER A 111 -7.01 7.48 3.51
C SER A 111 -6.65 5.99 3.55
N PHE A 112 -6.57 5.41 4.76
CA PHE A 112 -6.42 3.98 4.98
C PHE A 112 -7.65 3.18 4.54
N LEU A 113 -8.85 3.61 4.90
CA LEU A 113 -10.10 2.98 4.46
C LEU A 113 -10.29 3.10 2.94
N ASP A 114 -9.99 4.25 2.35
CA ASP A 114 -10.01 4.46 0.90
C ASP A 114 -8.93 3.65 0.18
N ALA A 115 -7.81 3.35 0.85
CA ALA A 115 -6.78 2.45 0.32
C ALA A 115 -7.20 0.97 0.42
N LEU A 116 -7.87 0.57 1.51
CA LEU A 116 -8.45 -0.77 1.65
C LEU A 116 -9.50 -1.06 0.58
N LEU A 117 -10.37 -0.09 0.26
CA LEU A 117 -11.36 -0.19 -0.82
C LEU A 117 -10.80 0.16 -2.21
N SER A 118 -9.49 0.40 -2.32
CA SER A 118 -8.88 0.71 -3.61
C SER A 118 -8.89 -0.49 -4.54
N TRP A 119 -9.00 -0.21 -5.84
CA TRP A 119 -8.98 -1.20 -6.92
C TRP A 119 -7.72 -2.11 -6.89
N SER A 120 -6.64 -1.64 -6.29
CA SER A 120 -5.39 -2.40 -6.15
C SER A 120 -5.45 -3.48 -5.06
N VAL A 121 -6.28 -3.29 -4.03
CA VAL A 121 -6.27 -4.08 -2.79
C VAL A 121 -7.48 -5.01 -2.75
N TRP A 122 -8.69 -4.46 -2.89
CA TRP A 122 -9.93 -5.23 -2.73
C TRP A 122 -10.03 -6.47 -3.63
N PRO A 123 -9.86 -6.41 -4.97
CA PRO A 123 -10.03 -7.58 -5.81
C PRO A 123 -8.92 -8.63 -5.61
N PHE A 124 -7.72 -8.20 -5.21
CA PHE A 124 -6.60 -9.10 -4.94
C PHE A 124 -6.88 -9.98 -3.71
N TYR A 125 -7.23 -9.37 -2.58
CA TYR A 125 -7.52 -10.10 -1.34
C TYR A 125 -8.86 -10.84 -1.39
N LEU A 126 -9.87 -10.30 -2.07
CA LEU A 126 -11.12 -11.01 -2.34
C LEU A 126 -10.87 -12.26 -3.18
N GLY A 127 -10.04 -12.16 -4.23
CA GLY A 127 -9.63 -13.30 -5.05
C GLY A 127 -8.88 -14.37 -4.25
N MET A 128 -7.97 -13.97 -3.36
CA MET A 128 -7.28 -14.89 -2.46
C MET A 128 -8.24 -15.62 -1.51
N LEU A 129 -9.19 -14.91 -0.90
CA LEU A 129 -10.19 -15.53 -0.03
C LEU A 129 -11.09 -16.50 -0.81
N ALA A 130 -11.50 -16.13 -2.02
CA ALA A 130 -12.29 -17.00 -2.89
C ALA A 130 -11.53 -18.30 -3.23
N LEU A 131 -10.23 -18.22 -3.52
CA LEU A 131 -9.38 -19.40 -3.74
C LEU A 131 -9.32 -20.32 -2.52
N VAL A 132 -9.20 -19.76 -1.31
CA VAL A 132 -9.17 -20.54 -0.07
C VAL A 132 -10.51 -21.24 0.18
N VAL A 133 -11.63 -20.55 -0.03
CA VAL A 133 -12.98 -21.14 0.10
C VAL A 133 -13.20 -22.23 -0.94
N PHE A 134 -12.78 -22.00 -2.19
CA PHE A 134 -12.87 -23.00 -3.25
C PHE A 134 -12.04 -24.25 -2.91
N ALA A 135 -10.78 -24.07 -2.49
CA ALA A 135 -9.92 -25.18 -2.07
C ALA A 135 -10.53 -25.98 -0.91
N ARG A 136 -11.15 -25.32 0.07
CA ARG A 136 -11.88 -26.00 1.15
C ARG A 136 -13.08 -26.80 0.63
N SER A 137 -13.82 -26.28 -0.33
CA SER A 137 -14.99 -26.98 -0.90
C SER A 137 -14.62 -28.19 -1.77
N TRP A 138 -13.40 -28.20 -2.30
CA TRP A 138 -12.93 -29.25 -3.21
C TRP A 138 -12.30 -30.44 -2.48
N ILE A 139 -11.87 -30.26 -1.23
CA ILE A 139 -11.31 -31.34 -0.40
C ILE A 139 -12.46 -31.91 0.45
N PRO A 140 -13.01 -33.09 0.11
CA PRO A 140 -13.98 -33.74 0.98
C PRO A 140 -13.30 -34.08 2.30
N GLY A 141 -13.88 -33.59 3.40
CA GLY A 141 -13.42 -33.87 4.77
C GLY A 141 -13.65 -35.32 5.18
#